data_AF-A0A7C7ZQK2-F1
#
_entry.id   AF-A0A7C7ZQK2-F1
#
_cell.length_a   1.000
_cell.length_b   1.000
_cell.length_c   1.000
_cell.angle_alpha   90.00
_cell.angle_beta   90.00
_cell.angle_gamma   90.00
#
_symmetry.space_group_name_H-M   'P 1'
#
loop_
_entity.id
_entity.type
_entity.pdbx_description
1 polymer ?
#
loop_
_entity_poly.entity_id
_entity_poly.type
_entity_poly.pdbx_seq_one_letter_code
_entity_poly.pdbx_strand_id
1 'polypeptide(L)'
;LGQGITNAVGMAIAERTLGAQFNKPGHTIVDHNTYVFMGDGCLMEGLSHESCAMAGTLGLGKLIAFWDDNDISIDGHIGDWMEKGVPGRFNSYDWHVVSVDGHDADAISKAITESKAITDKPSLICCKTTIGFGSPNLAGTHDCHGAPLGDEEIAATRKQLGWDHAPFEIPADVYAGWDHKEQGATDEAAWNDTFAAYKAEFPDEASEFERRMAGTLPANFEVEMDSFIAKTQIEMPKIASRQASQAAIEAMGPLLPEMFGGSADLTGSNLTNWSGTVKVNADNADGNYISWGVREFGMAHMMNGMVLHGGFKVYGATFFMFMEFMRNALRMSALMKIGTIYVYTH
;
A
#
# COMPACT_ATOMS: atom_id res chain seq x y z
N LEU A 1 6.52 -8.38 -11.15
CA LEU A 1 6.97 -7.99 -9.78
C LEU A 1 6.49 -6.56 -9.50
N GLY A 2 6.93 -5.87 -8.45
CA GLY A 2 6.60 -4.44 -8.22
C GLY A 2 5.21 -4.13 -7.65
N GLN A 3 4.27 -5.07 -7.67
CA GLN A 3 2.90 -4.84 -7.18
C GLN A 3 2.82 -4.63 -5.67
N GLY A 4 3.72 -5.25 -4.90
CA GLY A 4 3.76 -5.14 -3.44
C GLY A 4 4.05 -3.71 -2.95
N ILE A 5 5.08 -3.04 -3.49
CA ILE A 5 5.35 -1.63 -3.19
C ILE A 5 4.16 -0.74 -3.58
N THR A 6 3.52 -1.03 -4.70
CA THR A 6 2.34 -0.25 -5.13
C THR A 6 1.13 -0.46 -4.23
N ASN A 7 0.90 -1.68 -3.73
CA ASN A 7 -0.11 -1.92 -2.71
C ASN A 7 0.24 -1.21 -1.40
N ALA A 8 1.51 -1.21 -0.99
CA ALA A 8 1.97 -0.49 0.20
C ALA A 8 1.75 1.02 0.08
N VAL A 9 1.99 1.63 -1.08
CA VAL A 9 1.63 3.05 -1.35
C VAL A 9 0.13 3.26 -1.13
N GLY A 10 -0.71 2.35 -1.63
CA GLY A 10 -2.15 2.37 -1.39
C GLY A 10 -2.54 2.32 0.09
N MET A 11 -1.93 1.41 0.85
CA MET A 11 -2.16 1.31 2.30
C MET A 11 -1.75 2.59 3.04
N ALA A 12 -0.62 3.20 2.66
CA ALA A 12 -0.16 4.46 3.23
C ALA A 12 -1.07 5.65 2.87
N ILE A 13 -1.67 5.66 1.67
CA ILE A 13 -2.71 6.64 1.31
C ILE A 13 -3.94 6.47 2.21
N ALA A 14 -4.38 5.23 2.42
CA ALA A 14 -5.53 4.93 3.26
C ALA A 14 -5.28 5.35 4.73
N GLU A 15 -4.13 5.00 5.31
CA GLU A 15 -3.74 5.41 6.67
C GLU A 15 -3.77 6.93 6.82
N ARG A 16 -3.11 7.64 5.91
CA ARG A 16 -3.02 9.11 5.93
C ARG A 16 -4.39 9.78 5.81
N THR A 17 -5.22 9.28 4.90
CA THR A 17 -6.57 9.82 4.65
C THR A 17 -7.49 9.53 5.83
N LEU A 18 -7.46 8.30 6.37
CA LEU A 18 -8.30 7.91 7.49
C LEU A 18 -7.90 8.65 8.77
N GLY A 19 -6.60 8.83 9.00
CA GLY A 19 -6.09 9.67 10.09
C GLY A 19 -6.53 11.12 9.96
N ALA A 20 -6.53 11.70 8.75
CA ALA A 20 -7.03 13.05 8.54
C ALA A 20 -8.55 13.19 8.79
N GLN A 21 -9.32 12.16 8.47
CA GLN A 21 -10.77 12.14 8.67
C GLN A 21 -11.18 11.92 10.14
N PHE A 22 -10.45 11.08 10.88
CA PHE A 22 -10.88 10.60 12.18
C PHE A 22 -10.06 11.06 13.38
N ASN A 23 -8.77 11.37 13.23
CA ASN A 23 -8.00 11.88 14.37
C ASN A 23 -8.54 13.25 14.79
N LYS A 24 -8.57 13.49 16.11
CA LYS A 24 -9.05 14.75 16.71
C LYS A 24 -8.00 15.28 17.68
N PRO A 25 -8.04 16.56 18.07
CA PRO A 25 -7.14 17.09 19.10
C PRO A 25 -7.22 16.25 20.38
N GLY A 26 -6.08 15.70 20.81
CA GLY A 26 -6.00 14.82 21.99
C GLY A 26 -6.30 13.34 21.72
N HIS A 27 -6.72 12.97 20.51
CA HIS A 27 -7.07 11.59 20.16
C HIS A 27 -6.52 11.18 18.79
N THR A 28 -5.51 10.33 18.81
CA THR A 28 -4.87 9.78 17.61
C THR A 28 -5.22 8.29 17.53
N ILE A 29 -6.24 7.96 16.73
CA ILE A 29 -6.77 6.60 16.60
C ILE A 29 -6.32 5.89 15.33
N VAL A 30 -5.82 6.63 14.33
CA VAL A 30 -5.14 6.09 13.15
C VAL A 30 -3.73 6.68 13.12
N ASP A 31 -2.75 5.85 13.47
CA ASP A 31 -1.34 6.21 13.44
C ASP A 31 -0.47 4.95 13.36
N HIS A 32 -0.17 4.52 12.13
CA HIS A 32 0.72 3.38 11.92
C HIS A 32 1.57 3.55 10.68
N ASN A 33 2.68 2.82 10.66
CA ASN A 33 3.58 2.80 9.50
C ASN A 33 3.16 1.73 8.49
N THR A 34 3.58 1.92 7.24
CA THR A 34 3.55 0.88 6.21
C THR A 34 4.98 0.54 5.82
N TYR A 35 5.38 -0.72 6.01
CA TYR A 35 6.70 -1.22 5.61
C TYR A 35 6.59 -2.15 4.43
N VAL A 36 7.59 -2.10 3.54
CA VAL A 36 7.66 -3.01 2.39
C VAL A 36 9.10 -3.37 2.08
N PHE A 37 9.35 -4.66 1.86
CA PHE A 37 10.61 -5.14 1.29
C PHE A 37 10.44 -5.27 -0.22
N MET A 38 11.47 -4.86 -0.95
CA MET A 38 11.50 -4.93 -2.40
C MET A 38 12.93 -5.26 -2.89
N GLY A 39 13.03 -6.03 -3.97
CA GLY A 39 14.31 -6.30 -4.63
C GLY A 39 14.41 -5.61 -5.99
N ASP A 40 15.50 -5.87 -6.70
CA ASP A 40 15.79 -5.27 -8.01
C ASP A 40 14.68 -5.51 -9.04
N GLY A 41 14.10 -6.71 -9.06
CA GLY A 41 12.97 -7.03 -9.93
C GLY A 41 11.72 -6.19 -9.68
N CYS A 42 11.53 -5.66 -8.47
CA CYS A 42 10.45 -4.70 -8.22
C CYS A 42 10.78 -3.31 -8.78
N LEU A 43 12.05 -2.91 -8.71
CA LEU A 43 12.53 -1.60 -9.12
C LEU A 43 12.67 -1.45 -10.64
N MET A 44 12.91 -2.54 -11.35
CA MET A 44 12.93 -2.57 -12.82
C MET A 44 11.52 -2.45 -13.44
N GLU A 45 10.48 -2.87 -12.70
CA GLU A 45 9.10 -2.79 -13.17
C GLU A 45 8.63 -1.33 -13.19
N GLY A 46 8.08 -0.88 -14.33
CA GLY A 46 7.57 0.49 -14.50
C GLY A 46 6.47 0.86 -13.49
N LEU A 47 5.78 -0.14 -12.95
CA LEU A 47 4.79 0.03 -11.88
C LEU A 47 5.38 0.68 -10.60
N SER A 48 6.65 0.39 -10.29
CA SER A 48 7.33 1.04 -9.16
C SER A 48 7.54 2.54 -9.42
N HIS A 49 7.85 2.94 -10.65
CA HIS A 49 7.94 4.36 -11.02
C HIS A 49 6.60 5.06 -10.79
N GLU A 50 5.50 4.51 -11.30
CA GLU A 50 4.16 5.10 -11.16
C GLU A 50 3.80 5.36 -9.70
N SER A 51 3.98 4.33 -8.87
CA SER A 51 3.55 4.36 -7.47
C SER A 51 4.49 5.12 -6.56
N CYS A 52 5.81 4.99 -6.71
CA CYS A 52 6.78 5.74 -5.91
C CYS A 52 6.76 7.23 -6.25
N ALA A 53 6.57 7.61 -7.52
CA ALA A 53 6.39 9.02 -7.89
C ALA A 53 5.12 9.61 -7.24
N MET A 54 4.02 8.84 -7.19
CA MET A 54 2.81 9.27 -6.48
C MET A 54 3.04 9.41 -4.97
N ALA A 55 3.71 8.43 -4.35
CA ALA A 55 3.98 8.45 -2.91
C ALA A 55 4.75 9.70 -2.47
N GLY A 56 5.75 10.10 -3.25
CA GLY A 56 6.48 11.34 -2.98
C GLY A 56 5.67 12.59 -3.28
N THR A 57 4.87 12.59 -4.37
CA THR A 57 3.91 13.69 -4.66
C THR A 57 2.93 13.94 -3.51
N LEU A 58 2.58 12.91 -2.75
CA LEU A 58 1.65 13.00 -1.61
C LEU A 58 2.34 13.19 -0.26
N GLY A 59 3.68 13.13 -0.19
CA GLY A 59 4.44 13.24 1.06
C GLY A 59 4.10 12.13 2.08
N LEU A 60 4.07 10.86 1.64
CA LEU A 60 3.69 9.73 2.49
C LEU A 60 4.78 9.35 3.52
N GLY A 61 4.98 10.19 4.56
CA GLY A 61 6.03 10.04 5.58
C GLY A 61 6.06 8.72 6.35
N LYS A 62 4.92 8.03 6.46
CA LYS A 62 4.80 6.75 7.17
C LYS A 62 5.03 5.52 6.28
N LEU A 63 5.41 5.72 5.01
CA LEU A 63 5.81 4.67 4.09
C LEU A 63 7.33 4.51 4.11
N ILE A 64 7.80 3.34 4.54
CA ILE A 64 9.23 3.01 4.60
C ILE A 64 9.48 1.74 3.79
N ALA A 65 10.21 1.88 2.69
CA ALA A 65 10.61 0.78 1.83
C ALA A 65 12.05 0.35 2.12
N PHE A 66 12.31 -0.94 2.13
CA PHE A 66 13.64 -1.53 2.19
C PHE A 66 13.95 -2.14 0.84
N TRP A 67 14.97 -1.62 0.17
CA TRP A 67 15.50 -2.25 -1.02
C TRP A 67 16.62 -3.21 -0.63
N ASP A 68 16.40 -4.49 -0.91
CA ASP A 68 17.41 -5.53 -0.88
C ASP A 68 18.34 -5.37 -2.10
N ASP A 69 19.39 -4.56 -1.95
CA ASP A 69 20.38 -4.24 -2.97
C ASP A 69 21.49 -5.30 -2.97
N ASN A 70 21.24 -6.40 -3.67
CA ASN A 70 22.08 -7.60 -3.62
C ASN A 70 22.86 -7.89 -4.92
N ASP A 71 22.75 -7.02 -5.94
CA ASP A 71 23.36 -7.11 -7.28
C ASP A 71 22.94 -8.32 -8.14
N ILE A 72 21.93 -9.10 -7.75
CA ILE A 72 21.56 -10.36 -8.41
C ILE A 72 20.07 -10.39 -8.79
N SER A 73 19.83 -10.78 -10.05
CA SER A 73 18.52 -11.22 -10.51
C SER A 73 18.63 -12.64 -11.06
N ILE A 74 17.52 -13.18 -11.60
CA ILE A 74 17.48 -14.55 -12.13
C ILE A 74 18.57 -14.81 -13.16
N ASP A 75 18.82 -13.86 -14.06
CA ASP A 75 19.79 -14.01 -15.15
C ASP A 75 21.25 -13.73 -14.71
N GLY A 76 21.49 -13.47 -13.43
CA GLY A 76 22.81 -13.19 -12.88
C GLY A 76 23.00 -11.77 -12.39
N HIS A 77 24.24 -11.29 -12.49
CA HIS A 77 24.62 -9.95 -12.05
C HIS A 77 23.90 -8.87 -12.85
N ILE A 78 23.21 -7.99 -12.15
CA ILE A 78 22.25 -7.06 -12.74
C ILE A 78 22.89 -5.88 -13.50
N GLY A 79 24.23 -5.73 -13.47
CA GLY A 79 24.92 -4.54 -13.98
C GLY A 79 24.68 -4.22 -15.45
N ASP A 80 24.28 -5.20 -16.26
CA ASP A 80 23.99 -5.04 -17.69
C ASP A 80 22.55 -4.55 -17.96
N TRP A 81 21.60 -4.72 -17.03
CA TRP A 81 20.18 -4.40 -17.24
C TRP A 81 19.50 -3.59 -16.14
N MET A 82 20.15 -3.37 -15.00
CA MET A 82 19.65 -2.50 -13.93
C MET A 82 20.20 -1.08 -14.07
N GLU A 83 19.38 -0.08 -13.77
CA GLU A 83 19.84 1.29 -13.72
C GLU A 83 20.85 1.53 -12.58
N LYS A 84 21.92 2.26 -12.87
CA LYS A 84 22.99 2.57 -11.89
C LYS A 84 22.60 3.60 -10.82
N GLY A 85 21.43 4.21 -10.95
CA GLY A 85 21.05 5.45 -10.27
C GLY A 85 19.82 5.36 -9.38
N VAL A 86 19.48 4.18 -8.83
CA VAL A 86 18.26 3.99 -8.01
C VAL A 86 18.11 5.04 -6.90
N PRO A 87 19.13 5.31 -6.06
CA PRO A 87 19.00 6.37 -5.04
C PRO A 87 18.69 7.74 -5.65
N GLY A 88 19.31 8.09 -6.78
CA GLY A 88 19.04 9.33 -7.51
C GLY A 88 17.61 9.39 -8.05
N ARG A 89 17.08 8.26 -8.55
CA ARG A 89 15.69 8.12 -9.01
C ARG A 89 14.70 8.38 -7.88
N PHE A 90 14.92 7.80 -6.70
CA PHE A 90 14.04 8.02 -5.54
C PHE A 90 14.15 9.45 -4.99
N ASN A 91 15.35 10.03 -4.96
CA ASN A 91 15.50 11.46 -4.66
C ASN A 91 14.71 12.34 -5.63
N SER A 92 14.66 11.99 -6.93
CA SER A 92 13.88 12.74 -7.92
C SER A 92 12.36 12.63 -7.73
N TYR A 93 11.90 11.61 -6.99
CA TYR A 93 10.51 11.46 -6.57
C TYR A 93 10.23 12.16 -5.24
N ASP A 94 11.19 12.86 -4.64
CA ASP A 94 11.10 13.47 -3.31
C ASP A 94 10.96 12.45 -2.17
N TRP A 95 11.70 11.34 -2.26
CA TRP A 95 11.86 10.40 -1.16
C TRP A 95 13.08 10.76 -0.30
N HIS A 96 13.00 10.47 0.99
CA HIS A 96 14.18 10.35 1.83
C HIS A 96 14.91 9.05 1.48
N VAL A 97 16.22 9.10 1.26
CA VAL A 97 17.01 7.93 0.84
C VAL A 97 18.22 7.78 1.75
N VAL A 98 18.37 6.60 2.34
CA VAL A 98 19.50 6.25 3.21
C VAL A 98 20.07 4.89 2.79
N SER A 99 21.40 4.76 2.81
CA SER A 99 22.09 3.52 2.48
C SER A 99 22.76 2.93 3.71
N VAL A 100 22.66 1.62 3.89
CA VAL A 100 23.23 0.89 5.03
C VAL A 100 23.87 -0.42 4.57
N ASP A 101 24.78 -0.94 5.38
CA ASP A 101 25.14 -2.36 5.32
C ASP A 101 23.93 -3.17 5.81
N GLY A 102 23.37 -3.98 4.91
CA GLY A 102 22.18 -4.79 5.19
C GLY A 102 22.45 -6.00 6.09
N HIS A 103 23.70 -6.23 6.50
CA HIS A 103 24.09 -7.23 7.50
C HIS A 103 24.50 -6.62 8.85
N ASP A 104 24.40 -5.29 9.00
CA ASP A 104 24.63 -4.57 10.26
C ASP A 104 23.29 -4.16 10.89
N ALA A 105 22.89 -4.87 11.94
CA ALA A 105 21.63 -4.64 12.64
C ALA A 105 21.53 -3.25 13.27
N ASP A 106 22.64 -2.68 13.77
CA ASP A 106 22.64 -1.35 14.39
C ASP A 106 22.49 -0.26 13.32
N ALA A 107 23.13 -0.44 12.15
CA ALA A 107 22.97 0.46 11.01
C ALA A 107 21.52 0.47 10.50
N ILE A 108 20.89 -0.69 10.36
CA ILE A 108 19.50 -0.82 9.94
C ILE A 108 18.56 -0.16 10.98
N SER A 109 18.75 -0.44 12.27
CA SER A 109 17.95 0.14 13.35
C SER A 109 18.03 1.67 13.37
N LYS A 110 19.22 2.23 13.17
CA LYS A 110 19.42 3.67 13.03
C LYS A 110 18.70 4.24 11.80
N ALA A 111 18.81 3.59 10.64
CA ALA A 111 18.13 4.03 9.42
C ALA A 111 16.61 4.00 9.53
N ILE A 112 16.04 3.00 10.22
CA ILE A 112 14.60 2.95 10.51
C ILE A 112 14.19 4.12 11.41
N THR A 113 14.98 4.40 12.45
CA THR A 113 14.72 5.51 13.39
C THR A 113 14.79 6.86 12.68
N GLU A 114 15.81 7.07 11.83
CA GLU A 114 15.97 8.25 10.99
C GLU A 114 14.79 8.41 10.03
N SER A 115 14.40 7.34 9.32
CA SER A 115 13.28 7.35 8.38
C SER A 115 11.95 7.70 9.04
N LYS A 116 11.67 7.17 10.25
CA LYS A 116 10.46 7.51 11.01
C LYS A 116 10.41 8.97 11.45
N ALA A 117 11.56 9.63 11.59
CA ALA A 117 11.62 11.05 11.93
C ALA A 117 11.31 11.96 10.72
N ILE A 118 11.39 11.43 9.50
CA ILE A 118 11.01 12.14 8.28
C ILE A 118 9.52 11.95 8.02
N THR A 119 8.71 12.93 8.43
CA THR A 119 7.25 12.82 8.39
C THR A 119 6.61 13.38 7.12
N ASP A 120 7.37 14.11 6.29
CA ASP A 120 6.91 14.79 5.09
C ASP A 120 7.28 14.06 3.79
N LYS A 121 8.04 12.97 3.86
CA LYS A 121 8.50 12.20 2.69
C LYS A 121 8.52 10.70 2.97
N PRO A 122 8.11 9.85 2.02
CA PRO A 122 8.37 8.42 2.11
C PRO A 122 9.88 8.15 2.13
N SER A 123 10.29 7.04 2.76
CA SER A 123 11.70 6.68 2.90
C SER A 123 12.07 5.40 2.15
N LEU A 124 13.22 5.42 1.48
CA LEU A 124 13.88 4.25 0.92
C LEU A 124 15.17 3.97 1.69
N ILE A 125 15.24 2.80 2.31
CA ILE A 125 16.45 2.27 2.95
C ILE A 125 17.10 1.29 1.97
N CYS A 126 18.18 1.71 1.33
CA CYS A 126 18.99 0.89 0.44
C CYS A 126 19.89 -0.03 1.31
N CYS A 127 19.49 -1.29 1.45
CA CYS A 127 20.21 -2.26 2.26
C CYS A 127 21.16 -3.03 1.34
N LYS A 128 22.46 -2.75 1.43
CA LYS A 128 23.44 -3.53 0.67
C LYS A 128 23.58 -4.91 1.29
N THR A 129 23.16 -5.96 0.59
CA THR A 129 23.21 -7.33 1.11
C THR A 129 24.01 -8.24 0.19
N THR A 130 24.09 -9.51 0.58
CA THR A 130 24.64 -10.59 -0.24
C THR A 130 23.57 -11.67 -0.28
N ILE A 131 23.00 -11.91 -1.45
CA ILE A 131 22.00 -12.97 -1.63
C ILE A 131 22.61 -14.31 -1.20
N GLY A 132 21.84 -15.15 -0.49
CA GLY A 132 22.33 -16.43 0.02
C GLY A 132 23.41 -16.31 1.11
N PHE A 133 23.49 -15.17 1.81
CA PHE A 133 24.47 -14.95 2.89
C PHE A 133 24.62 -16.17 3.81
N GLY A 134 25.87 -16.57 4.05
CA GLY A 134 26.23 -17.76 4.81
C GLY A 134 26.53 -18.99 3.95
N SER A 135 26.01 -19.08 2.72
CA SER A 135 26.38 -20.17 1.80
C SER A 135 27.81 -19.96 1.29
N PRO A 136 28.76 -20.86 1.59
CA PRO A 136 30.14 -20.66 1.16
C PRO A 136 30.34 -20.74 -0.35
N ASN A 137 29.51 -21.50 -1.09
CA ASN A 137 29.70 -21.71 -2.52
C ASN A 137 28.71 -20.94 -3.40
N LEU A 138 27.53 -20.55 -2.89
CA LEU A 138 26.46 -19.93 -3.67
C LEU A 138 26.11 -18.50 -3.23
N ALA A 139 26.66 -17.99 -2.12
CA ALA A 139 26.42 -16.60 -1.73
C ALA A 139 26.91 -15.63 -2.81
N GLY A 140 26.08 -14.63 -3.13
CA GLY A 140 26.36 -13.63 -4.17
C GLY A 140 26.18 -14.14 -5.60
N THR A 141 25.57 -15.30 -5.82
CA THR A 141 25.30 -15.86 -7.16
C THR A 141 23.80 -16.04 -7.40
N HIS A 142 23.40 -16.13 -8.68
CA HIS A 142 22.00 -16.38 -9.05
C HIS A 142 21.51 -17.79 -8.67
N ASP A 143 22.42 -18.73 -8.38
CA ASP A 143 22.06 -20.12 -8.10
C ASP A 143 21.29 -20.28 -6.77
N CYS A 144 21.40 -19.31 -5.85
CA CYS A 144 20.63 -19.29 -4.61
C CYS A 144 19.26 -18.58 -4.71
N HIS A 145 18.87 -18.08 -5.89
CA HIS A 145 17.64 -17.28 -6.06
C HIS A 145 16.37 -18.13 -6.06
N GLY A 146 16.33 -19.19 -6.88
CA GLY A 146 15.09 -19.89 -7.23
C GLY A 146 15.09 -21.39 -6.98
N ALA A 147 16.16 -21.93 -6.38
CA ALA A 147 16.33 -23.36 -6.14
C ALA A 147 16.78 -23.63 -4.69
N PRO A 148 16.41 -24.80 -4.11
CA PRO A 148 17.00 -25.25 -2.85
C PRO A 148 18.54 -25.35 -2.96
N LEU A 149 19.26 -24.98 -1.90
CA LEU A 149 20.73 -25.03 -1.87
C LEU A 149 21.27 -26.48 -2.03
N GLY A 150 20.52 -27.47 -1.56
CA GLY A 150 20.95 -28.88 -1.49
C GLY A 150 21.62 -29.22 -0.15
N ASP A 151 21.54 -30.49 0.26
CA ASP A 151 21.89 -30.92 1.63
C ASP A 151 23.35 -30.62 2.01
N GLU A 152 24.29 -30.80 1.09
CA GLU A 152 25.72 -30.51 1.31
C GLU A 152 25.96 -29.02 1.55
N GLU A 153 25.36 -28.17 0.72
CA GLU A 153 25.49 -26.72 0.84
C GLU A 153 24.77 -26.19 2.09
N ILE A 154 23.62 -26.77 2.45
CA ILE A 154 22.90 -26.48 3.69
C ILE A 154 23.77 -26.80 4.92
N ALA A 155 24.46 -27.94 4.93
CA ALA A 155 25.37 -28.30 6.02
C ALA A 155 26.57 -27.35 6.11
N ALA A 156 27.13 -26.96 4.97
CA ALA A 156 28.22 -26.00 4.90
C ALA A 156 27.79 -24.59 5.36
N THR A 157 26.59 -24.15 4.98
CA THR A 157 25.97 -22.88 5.39
C THR A 157 25.76 -22.83 6.89
N ARG A 158 25.20 -23.88 7.49
CA ARG A 158 25.05 -23.99 8.95
C ARG A 158 26.38 -23.81 9.67
N LYS A 159 27.42 -24.51 9.21
CA LYS A 159 28.77 -24.40 9.78
C LYS A 159 29.33 -22.97 9.66
N GLN A 160 29.13 -22.31 8.51
CA GLN A 160 29.58 -20.93 8.29
C GLN A 160 28.87 -19.93 9.21
N LEU A 161 27.57 -20.12 9.46
CA LEU A 161 26.77 -19.27 10.34
C LEU A 161 26.93 -19.60 11.83
N GLY A 162 27.62 -20.69 12.18
CA GLY A 162 27.69 -21.19 13.55
C GLY A 162 26.34 -21.69 14.08
N TRP A 163 25.49 -22.22 13.19
CA TRP A 163 24.16 -22.71 13.53
C TRP A 163 24.16 -24.24 13.68
N ASP A 164 24.22 -24.72 14.92
CA ASP A 164 24.33 -26.15 15.24
C ASP A 164 22.98 -26.88 15.37
N HIS A 165 21.85 -26.17 15.30
CA HIS A 165 20.52 -26.76 15.47
C HIS A 165 20.00 -27.46 14.22
N ALA A 166 19.22 -28.52 14.44
CA ALA A 166 18.66 -29.36 13.38
C ALA A 166 17.64 -28.59 12.50
N PRO A 167 17.26 -29.12 11.32
CA PRO A 167 16.18 -28.56 10.53
C PRO A 167 14.89 -28.42 11.35
N PHE A 168 14.29 -27.23 11.30
CA PHE A 168 13.06 -26.87 12.02
C PHE A 168 13.17 -26.89 13.56
N GLU A 169 14.39 -26.94 14.11
CA GLU A 169 14.65 -26.72 15.52
C GLU A 169 15.02 -25.25 15.76
N ILE A 170 14.26 -24.58 16.62
CA ILE A 170 14.52 -23.20 17.01
C ILE A 170 14.75 -23.17 18.53
N PRO A 171 15.92 -22.67 18.98
CA PRO A 171 16.24 -22.58 20.40
C PRO A 171 15.27 -21.71 21.19
N ALA A 172 15.10 -22.01 22.48
CA ALA A 172 14.17 -21.30 23.34
C ALA A 172 14.53 -19.83 23.55
N ASP A 173 15.83 -19.51 23.63
CA ASP A 173 16.36 -18.15 23.74
C ASP A 173 16.15 -17.35 22.45
N VAL A 174 16.33 -17.97 21.28
CA VAL A 174 16.00 -17.36 19.98
C VAL A 174 14.50 -17.08 19.91
N TYR A 175 13.63 -18.05 20.23
CA TYR A 175 12.19 -17.82 20.26
C TYR A 175 11.80 -16.71 21.24
N ALA A 176 12.38 -16.68 22.44
CA ALA A 176 12.10 -15.65 23.43
C ALA A 176 12.53 -14.26 22.94
N GLY A 177 13.62 -14.16 22.17
CA GLY A 177 14.05 -12.90 21.54
C GLY A 177 13.13 -12.42 20.40
N TRP A 178 12.37 -13.32 19.77
CA TRP A 178 11.41 -13.01 18.72
C TRP A 178 9.96 -12.88 19.21
N ASP A 179 9.66 -13.30 20.44
CA ASP A 179 8.30 -13.29 20.97
C ASP A 179 7.86 -11.91 21.42
N HIS A 180 7.06 -11.24 20.59
CA HIS A 180 6.46 -9.94 20.89
C HIS A 180 4.96 -10.01 21.21
N LYS A 181 4.42 -11.18 21.58
CA LYS A 181 2.98 -11.31 21.92
C LYS A 181 2.56 -10.39 23.07
N GLU A 182 3.36 -10.30 24.14
CA GLU A 182 3.06 -9.45 25.30
C GLU A 182 3.15 -7.96 24.95
N GLN A 183 4.17 -7.57 24.17
CA GLN A 183 4.29 -6.20 23.67
C GLN A 183 3.11 -5.83 22.78
N GLY A 184 2.75 -6.68 21.81
CA GLY A 184 1.61 -6.45 20.92
C GLY A 184 0.29 -6.34 21.67
N ALA A 185 0.05 -7.21 22.67
CA ALA A 185 -1.14 -7.12 23.51
C ALA A 185 -1.17 -5.81 24.34
N THR A 186 0.00 -5.35 24.80
CA THR A 186 0.13 -4.08 25.54
C THR A 186 -0.14 -2.88 24.63
N ASP A 187 0.43 -2.87 23.43
CA ASP A 187 0.25 -1.79 22.44
C ASP A 187 -1.21 -1.72 21.97
N GLU A 188 -1.83 -2.88 21.71
CA GLU A 188 -3.25 -2.95 21.34
C GLU A 188 -4.17 -2.55 22.50
N ALA A 189 -3.87 -2.95 23.73
CA ALA A 189 -4.62 -2.50 24.91
C ALA A 189 -4.56 -0.97 25.09
N ALA A 190 -3.36 -0.37 24.92
CA ALA A 190 -3.19 1.07 24.98
C ALA A 190 -3.96 1.80 23.85
N TRP A 191 -3.98 1.23 22.65
CA TRP A 191 -4.82 1.74 21.56
C TRP A 191 -6.31 1.62 21.88
N ASN A 192 -6.76 0.51 22.47
CA ASN A 192 -8.15 0.31 22.88
C ASN A 192 -8.58 1.33 23.94
N ASP A 193 -7.71 1.66 24.89
CA ASP A 193 -7.97 2.71 25.88
C ASP A 193 -8.10 4.09 25.20
N THR A 194 -7.22 4.39 24.24
CA THR A 194 -7.28 5.62 23.42
C THR A 194 -8.59 5.67 22.62
N PHE A 195 -8.99 4.57 22.00
CA PHE A 195 -10.22 4.49 21.21
C PHE A 195 -11.48 4.55 22.10
N ALA A 196 -11.44 4.01 23.31
CA ALA A 196 -12.52 4.14 24.28
C ALA A 196 -12.73 5.60 24.73
N ALA A 197 -11.63 6.33 24.96
CA ALA A 197 -11.69 7.77 25.24
C ALA A 197 -12.23 8.56 24.04
N TYR A 198 -11.77 8.25 22.83
CA TYR A 198 -12.28 8.82 21.59
C TYR A 198 -13.79 8.60 21.44
N LYS A 199 -14.27 7.38 21.67
CA LYS A 199 -15.69 7.02 21.57
C LYS A 199 -16.56 7.73 22.60
N ALA A 200 -16.03 8.05 23.78
CA ALA A 200 -16.75 8.81 24.80
C ALA A 200 -16.94 10.28 24.40
N GLU A 201 -15.98 10.88 23.67
CA GLU A 201 -16.01 12.29 23.25
C GLU A 201 -16.63 12.50 21.86
N PHE A 202 -16.42 11.55 20.94
CA PHE A 202 -16.83 11.59 19.53
C PHE A 202 -17.62 10.32 19.15
N PRO A 203 -18.80 10.09 19.77
CA PRO A 203 -19.53 8.83 19.60
C PRO A 203 -20.00 8.57 18.16
N ASP A 204 -20.37 9.63 17.42
CA ASP A 204 -20.83 9.51 16.03
C ASP A 204 -19.66 9.15 15.12
N GLU A 205 -18.51 9.85 15.22
CA GLU A 205 -17.31 9.50 14.45
C GLU A 205 -16.74 8.13 14.83
N ALA A 206 -16.79 7.73 16.10
CA ALA A 206 -16.35 6.41 16.52
C ALA A 206 -17.22 5.29 15.94
N SER A 207 -18.54 5.47 15.96
CA SER A 207 -19.47 4.52 15.33
C SER A 207 -19.23 4.42 13.83
N GLU A 208 -18.93 5.56 13.18
CA GLU A 208 -18.66 5.61 11.76
C GLU A 208 -17.31 4.96 11.40
N PHE A 209 -16.28 5.16 12.22
CA PHE A 209 -14.99 4.47 12.09
C PHE A 209 -15.17 2.95 12.22
N GLU A 210 -15.83 2.47 13.28
CA GLU A 210 -16.12 1.05 13.50
C GLU A 210 -16.86 0.43 12.30
N ARG A 211 -17.91 1.12 11.80
CA ARG A 211 -18.69 0.68 10.64
C ARG A 211 -17.81 0.53 9.40
N ARG A 212 -16.99 1.55 9.10
CA ARG A 212 -16.12 1.57 7.92
C ARG A 212 -15.02 0.52 8.00
N MET A 213 -14.44 0.31 9.18
CA MET A 213 -13.44 -0.74 9.39
C MET A 213 -14.04 -2.16 9.32
N ALA A 214 -15.30 -2.33 9.75
CA ALA A 214 -16.05 -3.57 9.54
C ALA A 214 -16.49 -3.79 8.08
N GLY A 215 -16.37 -2.76 7.23
CA GLY A 215 -16.73 -2.81 5.82
C GLY A 215 -18.24 -2.90 5.55
N THR A 216 -19.07 -2.62 6.56
CA THR A 216 -20.54 -2.63 6.49
C THR A 216 -21.07 -1.34 5.87
N LEU A 217 -22.15 -1.40 5.10
CA LEU A 217 -22.78 -0.22 4.51
C LEU A 217 -23.73 0.46 5.53
N PRO A 218 -24.06 1.75 5.36
CA PRO A 218 -25.06 2.42 6.18
C PRO A 218 -26.42 1.70 6.09
N ALA A 219 -27.17 1.67 7.20
CA ALA A 219 -28.41 0.91 7.28
C ALA A 219 -29.50 1.35 6.28
N ASN A 220 -29.50 2.62 5.87
CA ASN A 220 -30.45 3.16 4.88
C ASN A 220 -29.96 3.03 3.43
N PHE A 221 -28.74 2.54 3.19
CA PHE A 221 -28.14 2.54 1.85
C PHE A 221 -29.01 1.83 0.81
N GLU A 222 -29.48 0.61 1.10
CA GLU A 222 -30.30 -0.16 0.17
C GLU A 222 -31.61 0.57 -0.18
N VAL A 223 -32.28 1.15 0.82
CA VAL A 223 -33.56 1.87 0.64
C VAL A 223 -33.39 3.11 -0.24
N GLU A 224 -32.34 3.90 0.01
CA GLU A 224 -32.06 5.12 -0.77
C GLU A 224 -31.66 4.77 -2.21
N MET A 225 -30.84 3.73 -2.40
CA MET A 225 -30.42 3.30 -3.73
C MET A 225 -31.56 2.66 -4.53
N ASP A 226 -32.44 1.88 -3.90
CA ASP A 226 -33.65 1.35 -4.55
C ASP A 226 -34.58 2.48 -5.00
N SER A 227 -34.71 3.53 -4.18
CA SER A 227 -35.49 4.73 -4.51
C SER A 227 -34.89 5.48 -5.71
N PHE A 228 -33.56 5.63 -5.75
CA PHE A 228 -32.85 6.22 -6.87
C PHE A 228 -33.02 5.40 -8.17
N ILE A 229 -32.93 4.07 -8.08
CA ILE A 229 -33.12 3.15 -9.22
C ILE A 229 -34.57 3.25 -9.74
N ALA A 230 -35.57 3.20 -8.85
CA ALA A 230 -36.97 3.32 -9.22
C ALA A 230 -37.29 4.66 -9.89
N LYS A 231 -36.75 5.76 -9.35
CA LYS A 231 -36.88 7.09 -9.97
C LYS A 231 -36.27 7.12 -11.37
N THR A 232 -35.05 6.60 -11.53
CA THR A 232 -34.36 6.54 -12.83
C THR A 232 -35.15 5.73 -13.87
N GLN A 233 -35.76 4.63 -13.44
CA GLN A 233 -36.61 3.79 -14.28
C GLN A 233 -37.92 4.49 -14.71
N ILE A 234 -38.46 5.40 -13.90
CA ILE A 234 -39.64 6.21 -14.24
C ILE A 234 -39.27 7.33 -15.21
N GLU A 235 -38.16 8.03 -14.95
CA GLU A 235 -37.74 9.20 -15.73
C GLU A 235 -37.16 8.80 -17.10
N MET A 236 -36.55 7.61 -17.22
CA MET A 236 -35.95 7.08 -18.45
C MET A 236 -35.05 8.09 -19.18
N PRO A 237 -34.05 8.69 -18.50
CA PRO A 237 -33.23 9.73 -19.10
C PRO A 237 -32.43 9.20 -20.30
N LYS A 238 -32.41 9.95 -21.41
CA LYS A 238 -31.60 9.63 -22.58
C LYS A 238 -30.17 10.16 -22.43
N ILE A 239 -29.36 9.44 -21.67
CA ILE A 239 -27.97 9.81 -21.36
C ILE A 239 -27.00 8.65 -21.65
N ALA A 240 -25.70 8.96 -21.79
CA ALA A 240 -24.68 7.92 -21.93
C ALA A 240 -24.48 7.15 -20.60
N SER A 241 -24.06 5.88 -20.66
CA SER A 241 -23.84 5.07 -19.46
C SER A 241 -22.78 5.66 -18.52
N ARG A 242 -21.76 6.36 -19.02
CA ARG A 242 -20.81 7.12 -18.18
C ARG A 242 -21.47 8.27 -17.40
N GLN A 243 -22.47 8.94 -17.98
CA GLN A 243 -23.25 9.97 -17.29
C GLN A 243 -24.20 9.34 -16.27
N ALA A 244 -24.76 8.18 -16.58
CA ALA A 244 -25.54 7.40 -15.62
C ALA A 244 -24.65 6.91 -14.45
N SER A 245 -23.41 6.50 -14.72
CA SER A 245 -22.42 6.16 -13.69
C SER A 245 -22.12 7.37 -12.80
N GLN A 246 -21.93 8.57 -13.38
CA GLN A 246 -21.74 9.79 -12.60
C GLN A 246 -22.95 10.10 -11.73
N ALA A 247 -24.17 9.95 -12.27
CA ALA A 247 -25.40 10.16 -11.51
C ALA A 247 -25.53 9.16 -10.34
N ALA A 248 -25.08 7.92 -10.51
CA ALA A 248 -25.02 6.94 -9.43
C ALA A 248 -23.97 7.33 -8.37
N ILE A 249 -22.79 7.81 -8.77
CA ILE A 249 -21.77 8.33 -7.83
C ILE A 249 -22.32 9.53 -7.06
N GLU A 250 -23.03 10.45 -7.72
CA GLU A 250 -23.69 11.61 -7.11
C GLU A 250 -24.75 11.19 -6.08
N ALA A 251 -25.52 10.14 -6.38
CA ALA A 251 -26.51 9.60 -5.44
C ALA A 251 -25.86 8.88 -4.24
N MET A 252 -24.78 8.12 -4.49
CA MET A 252 -24.08 7.37 -3.43
C MET A 252 -23.21 8.25 -2.53
N GLY A 253 -22.63 9.34 -3.06
CA GLY A 253 -21.64 10.16 -2.36
C GLY A 253 -22.09 10.66 -0.99
N PRO A 254 -23.28 11.27 -0.85
CA PRO A 254 -23.80 11.70 0.45
C PRO A 254 -24.11 10.55 1.42
N LEU A 255 -24.30 9.33 0.92
CA LEU A 255 -24.63 8.15 1.72
C LEU A 255 -23.37 7.42 2.20
N LEU A 256 -22.31 7.42 1.39
CA LEU A 256 -21.10 6.62 1.60
C LEU A 256 -19.88 7.53 1.85
N PRO A 257 -19.66 8.04 3.07
CA PRO A 257 -18.45 8.80 3.40
C PRO A 257 -17.16 8.00 3.20
N GLU A 258 -17.23 6.66 3.18
CA GLU A 258 -16.12 5.77 2.84
C GLU A 258 -15.83 5.64 1.34
N MET A 259 -16.66 6.22 0.47
CA MET A 259 -16.47 6.16 -0.97
C MET A 259 -15.27 7.02 -1.36
N PHE A 260 -14.22 6.37 -1.88
CA PHE A 260 -13.00 7.03 -2.30
C PHE A 260 -12.77 6.84 -3.80
N GLY A 261 -12.79 7.95 -4.54
CA GLY A 261 -12.74 7.96 -5.99
C GLY A 261 -11.40 8.32 -6.60
N GLY A 262 -11.29 8.12 -7.90
CA GLY A 262 -10.20 8.69 -8.68
C GLY A 262 -10.32 8.39 -10.15
N SER A 263 -9.39 8.94 -10.92
CA SER A 263 -9.22 8.61 -12.33
C SER A 263 -7.78 8.81 -12.76
N ALA A 264 -7.32 7.98 -13.70
CA ALA A 264 -6.03 8.09 -14.34
C ALA A 264 -6.03 9.25 -15.35
N ASP A 265 -6.03 10.49 -14.85
CA ASP A 265 -6.07 11.75 -15.62
C ASP A 265 -7.30 11.94 -16.53
N LEU A 266 -8.37 11.18 -16.31
CA LEU A 266 -9.53 11.14 -17.17
C LEU A 266 -10.83 11.52 -16.45
N THR A 267 -10.75 12.26 -15.33
CA THR A 267 -11.92 12.61 -14.48
C THR A 267 -13.09 13.20 -15.28
N GLY A 268 -12.84 14.21 -16.13
CA GLY A 268 -13.90 14.83 -16.94
C GLY A 268 -14.39 13.98 -18.12
N SER A 269 -13.63 12.96 -18.51
CA SER A 269 -13.97 12.06 -19.60
C SER A 269 -14.75 10.82 -19.10
N ASN A 270 -14.27 10.22 -18.01
CA ASN A 270 -14.91 9.08 -17.33
C ASN A 270 -16.09 9.52 -16.47
N LEU A 271 -16.15 10.80 -16.08
CA LEU A 271 -17.20 11.38 -15.23
C LEU A 271 -17.25 10.75 -13.83
N THR A 272 -16.11 10.72 -13.15
CA THR A 272 -15.96 10.07 -11.85
C THR A 272 -16.02 10.99 -10.64
N ASN A 273 -16.07 12.30 -10.83
CA ASN A 273 -16.30 13.25 -9.75
C ASN A 273 -17.79 13.56 -9.56
N TRP A 274 -18.13 14.02 -8.38
CA TRP A 274 -19.48 14.40 -7.94
C TRP A 274 -19.43 15.71 -7.13
N SER A 275 -20.57 16.28 -6.78
CA SER A 275 -20.64 17.62 -6.16
C SER A 275 -19.88 17.76 -4.83
N GLY A 276 -19.76 16.67 -4.05
CA GLY A 276 -18.99 16.61 -2.80
C GLY A 276 -17.58 16.02 -2.95
N THR A 277 -17.03 15.99 -4.16
CA THR A 277 -15.65 15.56 -4.39
C THR A 277 -14.64 16.53 -3.77
N VAL A 278 -13.79 16.02 -2.88
CA VAL A 278 -12.68 16.73 -2.26
C VAL A 278 -11.37 16.01 -2.60
N LYS A 279 -10.43 16.73 -3.23
CA LYS A 279 -9.17 16.13 -3.69
C LYS A 279 -8.21 15.90 -2.52
N VAL A 280 -7.64 14.70 -2.47
CA VAL A 280 -6.46 14.36 -1.68
C VAL A 280 -5.21 14.78 -2.45
N ASN A 281 -4.31 15.49 -1.77
CA ASN A 281 -2.99 15.91 -2.25
C ASN A 281 -2.03 16.09 -1.06
N ALA A 282 -0.84 16.64 -1.29
CA ALA A 282 0.15 16.88 -0.23
C ALA A 282 -0.38 17.80 0.89
N ASP A 283 -1.16 18.83 0.55
CA ASP A 283 -1.65 19.83 1.51
C ASP A 283 -3.00 19.45 2.13
N ASN A 284 -3.75 18.56 1.48
CA ASN A 284 -5.06 18.09 1.96
C ASN A 284 -5.13 16.57 1.96
N ALA A 285 -5.08 15.97 3.14
CA ALA A 285 -5.32 14.54 3.33
C ALA A 285 -6.80 14.21 3.63
N ASP A 286 -7.59 15.19 4.10
CA ASP A 286 -9.01 15.02 4.41
C ASP A 286 -9.85 15.18 3.12
N GLY A 287 -9.82 14.14 2.29
CA GLY A 287 -10.53 14.11 1.02
C GLY A 287 -11.07 12.73 0.69
N ASN A 288 -11.72 12.64 -0.46
CA ASN A 288 -12.40 11.42 -0.93
C ASN A 288 -12.14 11.14 -2.42
N TYR A 289 -11.17 11.82 -3.02
CA TYR A 289 -10.86 11.67 -4.43
C TYR A 289 -9.39 11.94 -4.72
N ILE A 290 -8.77 11.18 -5.61
CA ILE A 290 -7.39 11.44 -6.05
C ILE A 290 -7.28 11.49 -7.57
N SER A 291 -6.46 12.43 -8.04
CA SER A 291 -6.03 12.48 -9.44
C SER A 291 -4.77 11.62 -9.58
N TRP A 292 -4.92 10.41 -10.11
CA TRP A 292 -3.81 9.44 -10.16
C TRP A 292 -2.70 9.81 -11.17
N GLY A 293 -2.98 10.73 -12.09
CA GLY A 293 -2.16 10.96 -13.30
C GLY A 293 -2.30 9.80 -14.29
N VAL A 294 -1.51 9.82 -15.37
CA VAL A 294 -1.53 8.76 -16.40
C VAL A 294 -0.78 7.53 -15.89
N ARG A 295 -1.44 6.79 -14.99
CA ARG A 295 -0.86 5.71 -14.18
C ARG A 295 -1.88 4.59 -13.94
N GLU A 296 -2.42 3.99 -14.99
CA GLU A 296 -3.51 3.01 -14.87
C GLU A 296 -3.11 1.82 -14.00
N PHE A 297 -1.90 1.29 -14.19
CA PHE A 297 -1.46 0.11 -13.47
C PHE A 297 -1.15 0.42 -12.01
N GLY A 298 -0.47 1.56 -11.77
CA GLY A 298 -0.20 2.13 -10.45
C GLY A 298 -1.49 2.41 -9.68
N MET A 299 -2.42 3.14 -10.30
CA MET A 299 -3.76 3.42 -9.76
C MET A 299 -4.41 2.12 -9.28
N ALA A 300 -4.46 1.10 -10.13
CA ALA A 300 -5.16 -0.14 -9.83
C ALA A 300 -4.61 -0.86 -8.59
N HIS A 301 -3.29 -0.96 -8.46
CA HIS A 301 -2.67 -1.58 -7.29
C HIS A 301 -2.70 -0.68 -6.05
N MET A 302 -2.58 0.63 -6.18
CA MET A 302 -2.76 1.55 -5.05
C MET A 302 -4.20 1.45 -4.51
N MET A 303 -5.20 1.40 -5.39
CA MET A 303 -6.59 1.15 -4.98
C MET A 303 -6.76 -0.20 -4.28
N ASN A 304 -6.14 -1.27 -4.80
CA ASN A 304 -6.15 -2.57 -4.13
C ASN A 304 -5.52 -2.50 -2.73
N GLY A 305 -4.44 -1.74 -2.57
CA GLY A 305 -3.81 -1.49 -1.27
C GLY A 305 -4.73 -0.75 -0.29
N MET A 306 -5.45 0.27 -0.77
CA MET A 306 -6.44 0.98 0.03
C MET A 306 -7.60 0.08 0.47
N VAL A 307 -8.07 -0.83 -0.39
CA VAL A 307 -9.12 -1.79 -0.01
C VAL A 307 -8.61 -2.82 1.00
N LEU A 308 -7.37 -3.29 0.85
CA LEU A 308 -6.74 -4.22 1.79
C LEU A 308 -6.50 -3.60 3.18
N HIS A 309 -6.25 -2.30 3.25
CA HIS A 309 -6.15 -1.57 4.51
C HIS A 309 -7.49 -1.54 5.27
N GLY A 310 -8.61 -1.41 4.56
CA GLY A 310 -9.94 -1.23 5.15
C GLY A 310 -10.28 0.23 5.41
N GLY A 311 -11.55 0.50 5.73
CA GLY A 311 -12.06 1.86 5.98
C GLY A 311 -12.56 2.61 4.74
N PHE A 312 -12.37 2.07 3.53
CA PHE A 312 -12.79 2.70 2.27
C PHE A 312 -13.47 1.73 1.29
N LYS A 313 -14.39 2.26 0.47
CA LYS A 313 -14.92 1.63 -0.75
C LYS A 313 -14.34 2.38 -1.94
N VAL A 314 -13.37 1.78 -2.61
CA VAL A 314 -12.51 2.49 -3.55
C VAL A 314 -12.96 2.24 -4.99
N TYR A 315 -13.07 3.33 -5.77
CA TYR A 315 -13.30 3.26 -7.20
C TYR A 315 -12.29 4.08 -7.99
N GLY A 316 -12.01 3.64 -9.21
CA GLY A 316 -11.08 4.32 -10.11
C GLY A 316 -11.45 4.09 -11.56
N ALA A 317 -11.04 5.01 -12.43
CA ALA A 317 -11.45 5.00 -13.82
C ALA A 317 -10.33 5.30 -14.81
N THR A 318 -10.47 4.66 -15.96
CA THR A 318 -9.74 4.97 -17.19
C THR A 318 -10.64 4.64 -18.40
N PHE A 319 -10.13 4.76 -19.62
CA PHE A 319 -10.82 4.23 -20.80
C PHE A 319 -10.75 2.71 -20.84
N PHE A 320 -11.77 2.04 -21.39
CA PHE A 320 -11.84 0.59 -21.38
C PHE A 320 -10.65 -0.07 -22.09
N MET A 321 -10.16 0.54 -23.17
CA MET A 321 -8.94 0.10 -23.85
C MET A 321 -7.72 0.04 -22.90
N PHE A 322 -7.56 1.03 -22.02
CA PHE A 322 -6.40 1.10 -21.12
C PHE A 322 -6.52 0.20 -19.90
N MET A 323 -7.62 -0.54 -19.75
CA MET A 323 -7.65 -1.69 -18.84
C MET A 323 -6.50 -2.66 -19.13
N GLU A 324 -6.06 -2.78 -20.39
CA GLU A 324 -4.94 -3.64 -20.77
C GLU A 324 -3.63 -3.28 -20.04
N PHE A 325 -3.37 -1.99 -19.74
CA PHE A 325 -2.20 -1.57 -18.96
C PHE A 325 -2.24 -2.11 -17.53
N MET A 326 -3.42 -2.27 -16.96
CA MET A 326 -3.64 -2.65 -15.56
C MET A 326 -4.18 -4.07 -15.39
N ARG A 327 -4.23 -4.88 -16.45
CA ARG A 327 -4.94 -6.16 -16.48
C ARG A 327 -4.55 -7.12 -15.35
N ASN A 328 -3.27 -7.13 -14.97
CA ASN A 328 -2.81 -7.99 -13.88
C ASN A 328 -3.33 -7.53 -12.50
N ALA A 329 -3.54 -6.22 -12.30
CA ALA A 329 -4.13 -5.70 -11.07
C ALA A 329 -5.56 -6.18 -10.85
N LEU A 330 -6.36 -6.30 -11.93
CA LEU A 330 -7.71 -6.86 -11.87
C LEU A 330 -7.66 -8.34 -11.47
N ARG A 331 -6.72 -9.08 -12.08
CA ARG A 331 -6.49 -10.49 -11.73
C ARG A 331 -6.15 -10.63 -10.25
N MET A 332 -5.31 -9.75 -9.71
CA MET A 332 -4.94 -9.75 -8.30
C MET A 332 -6.10 -9.32 -7.39
N SER A 333 -6.89 -8.32 -7.77
CA SER A 333 -8.11 -7.95 -7.04
C SER A 333 -9.06 -9.15 -6.91
N ALA A 334 -9.29 -9.87 -8.00
CA ALA A 334 -10.12 -11.08 -8.02
C ALA A 334 -9.52 -12.21 -7.18
N LEU A 335 -8.21 -12.45 -7.30
CA LEU A 335 -7.51 -13.49 -6.54
C LEU A 335 -7.55 -13.24 -5.04
N MET A 336 -7.35 -11.98 -4.61
CA MET A 336 -7.42 -11.55 -3.22
C MET A 336 -8.85 -11.42 -2.70
N LYS A 337 -9.85 -11.54 -3.57
CA LYS A 337 -11.29 -11.40 -3.26
C LYS A 337 -11.65 -10.04 -2.65
N ILE A 338 -11.01 -8.98 -3.15
CA ILE A 338 -11.27 -7.61 -2.70
C ILE A 338 -12.20 -6.89 -3.67
N GLY A 339 -13.08 -6.04 -3.12
CA GLY A 339 -14.15 -5.35 -3.84
C GLY A 339 -13.73 -4.02 -4.48
N THR A 340 -12.56 -3.97 -5.11
CA THR A 340 -12.11 -2.77 -5.83
C THR A 340 -13.01 -2.50 -7.05
N ILE A 341 -13.52 -1.27 -7.18
CA ILE A 341 -14.47 -0.91 -8.25
C ILE A 341 -13.72 -0.24 -9.40
N TYR A 342 -13.81 -0.81 -10.60
CA TYR A 342 -13.20 -0.25 -11.80
C TYR A 342 -14.28 0.29 -12.75
N VAL A 343 -14.25 1.59 -13.01
CA VAL A 343 -15.18 2.28 -13.91
C VAL A 343 -14.51 2.48 -15.27
N TYR A 344 -14.85 1.63 -16.22
CA TYR A 344 -14.36 1.72 -17.60
C TYR A 344 -15.37 2.42 -18.50
N THR A 345 -14.92 3.41 -19.24
CA THR A 345 -15.74 4.15 -20.20
C THR A 345 -15.11 4.15 -21.59
N HIS A 346 -15.87 4.52 -22.61
CA HIS A 346 -15.46 4.51 -24.03
C HIS A 346 -14.97 3.11 -24.47
#